data_AF-A0A0N4WA11-F1
#
_entry.id   AF-A0A0N4WA11-F1
#
_cell.length_a   1.000
_cell.length_b   1.000
_cell.length_c   1.000
_cell.angle_alpha   90.00
_cell.angle_beta   90.00
_cell.angle_gamma   90.00
#
_symmetry.space_group_name_H-M   'P 1'
#
loop_
_entity.id
_entity.type
_entity.pdbx_description
1 polymer ?
#
loop_
_entity_poly.entity_id
_entity_poly.type
_entity_poly.pdbx_seq_one_letter_code
_entity_poly.pdbx_strand_id
1 'polypeptide(L)'
;MTLTVRSSKNEGREGAVVAEVVQRNLQRDKACGEDSCFADLHDYLFTEKEILYHMPYMHEREMLRASQYFYEQMRLRRSVRSFSTRAVPLKIVQNIIKTAGRCSPSVANAQPWKFCVVVSDERKADIRALVEADARENYVRRMGEGTEWVMRVSQLQETWKRPYLTDAPVLLVVCHEVRV
;
A
#
# COMPACT_ATOMS: atom_id res chain seq x y z
N MET A 1 -28.24 13.45 8.69
CA MET A 1 -29.18 12.51 9.32
C MET A 1 -28.50 12.04 10.60
N THR A 2 -28.95 12.53 11.74
CA THR A 2 -28.19 12.51 12.99
C THR A 2 -28.87 11.55 13.96
N LEU A 3 -28.16 10.53 14.43
CA LEU A 3 -28.64 9.65 15.50
C LEU A 3 -27.88 10.00 16.78
N THR A 4 -28.62 10.51 17.76
CA THR A 4 -28.12 10.88 19.09
C THR A 4 -28.50 9.83 20.11
N VAL A 5 -27.51 9.32 20.84
CA VAL A 5 -27.71 8.73 22.17
C VAL A 5 -26.64 9.29 23.10
N ARG A 6 -27.06 9.79 24.27
CA ARG A 6 -26.21 10.47 25.26
C ARG A 6 -25.59 9.48 26.24
N SER A 7 -24.38 9.74 26.71
CA SER A 7 -23.95 9.32 28.05
C SER A 7 -22.91 10.27 28.65
N SER A 8 -22.91 10.40 29.98
CA SER A 8 -22.26 11.47 30.74
C SER A 8 -20.94 11.04 31.42
N LYS A 9 -20.00 12.00 31.48
CA LYS A 9 -18.91 12.20 32.48
C LYS A 9 -17.66 11.28 32.42
N ASN A 10 -16.52 11.82 31.97
CA ASN A 10 -15.22 11.86 32.70
C ASN A 10 -14.05 12.42 31.84
N GLU A 11 -13.71 13.71 31.96
CA GLU A 11 -12.63 14.36 31.15
C GLU A 11 -11.26 14.47 31.87
N GLY A 12 -11.13 14.04 33.13
CA GLY A 12 -9.98 14.42 33.97
C GLY A 12 -8.74 13.49 33.95
N ARG A 13 -8.85 12.26 33.44
CA ARG A 13 -7.80 11.22 33.57
C ARG A 13 -7.00 10.95 32.29
N GLU A 14 -7.43 11.48 31.16
CA GLU A 14 -6.88 11.16 29.84
C GLU A 14 -5.57 11.88 29.52
N GLY A 15 -5.40 13.11 30.01
CA GLY A 15 -4.23 13.95 29.66
C GLY A 15 -2.86 13.42 30.12
N ALA A 16 -2.79 12.67 31.22
CA ALA A 16 -1.51 12.23 31.79
C ALA A 16 -0.90 11.01 31.06
N VAL A 17 -1.74 10.14 30.51
CA VAL A 17 -1.30 8.91 29.82
C VAL A 17 -0.77 9.22 28.41
N VAL A 18 -1.29 10.28 27.78
CA VAL A 18 -0.90 10.74 26.44
C VAL A 18 0.58 11.19 26.42
N ALA A 19 1.05 11.87 27.46
CA ALA A 19 2.42 12.39 27.51
C ALA A 19 3.50 11.29 27.57
N GLU A 20 3.26 10.21 28.33
CA GLU A 20 4.22 9.10 28.48
C GLU A 20 4.39 8.26 27.21
N VAL A 21 3.32 8.09 26.43
CA VAL A 21 3.34 7.23 25.23
C VAL A 21 3.92 7.95 24.02
N VAL A 22 3.70 9.27 23.90
CA VAL A 22 4.37 10.11 22.89
C VAL A 22 5.89 9.99 23.02
N GLN A 23 6.42 9.99 24.24
CA GLN A 23 7.85 9.79 24.48
C GLN A 23 8.35 8.38 24.08
N ARG A 24 7.52 7.33 24.19
CA ARG A 24 7.88 5.97 23.77
C ARG A 24 7.86 5.77 22.26
N ASN A 25 6.92 6.40 21.54
CA ASN A 25 6.80 6.25 20.09
C ASN A 25 7.87 7.06 19.32
N LEU A 26 8.29 8.21 19.88
CA LEU A 26 9.47 8.95 19.41
C LEU A 26 10.76 8.10 19.40
N GLN A 27 10.85 7.03 20.21
CA GLN A 27 12.03 6.19 20.27
C GLN A 27 12.10 5.12 19.15
N ARG A 28 11.00 4.77 18.49
CA ARG A 28 10.96 3.71 17.46
C ARG A 28 11.30 4.20 16.05
N ASP A 29 11.08 5.49 15.76
CA ASP A 29 11.30 6.10 14.44
C ASP A 29 12.62 6.91 14.35
N LYS A 30 13.68 6.45 15.02
CA LYS A 30 14.98 7.16 15.12
C LYS A 30 15.77 7.38 13.82
N ALA A 31 15.27 6.96 12.65
CA ALA A 31 16.05 7.00 11.40
C ALA A 31 15.59 8.05 10.37
N CYS A 32 14.48 8.76 10.58
CA CYS A 32 14.05 9.81 9.66
C CYS A 32 13.36 10.93 10.43
N GLY A 33 14.02 12.10 10.50
CA GLY A 33 13.42 13.32 11.04
C GLY A 33 12.04 13.57 10.44
N GLU A 34 11.07 13.85 11.32
CA GLU A 34 9.68 14.05 10.96
C GLU A 34 9.38 15.54 10.79
N ASP A 35 9.32 16.03 9.55
CA ASP A 35 8.89 17.41 9.26
C ASP A 35 7.36 17.56 9.10
N SER A 36 6.59 16.52 9.39
CA SER A 36 5.13 16.62 9.42
C SER A 36 4.54 15.56 10.35
N CYS A 37 4.40 15.91 11.62
CA CYS A 37 3.59 15.17 12.58
C CYS A 37 2.10 15.41 12.26
N PHE A 38 1.56 14.70 11.28
CA PHE A 38 0.14 14.40 11.31
C PHE A 38 0.01 13.20 12.24
N ALA A 39 -0.34 13.47 13.50
CA ALA A 39 -0.61 12.41 14.48
C ALA A 39 -1.72 11.53 13.91
N ASP A 40 -1.38 10.29 13.58
CA ASP A 40 -2.31 9.28 13.12
C ASP A 40 -3.25 9.00 14.30
N LEU A 41 -4.40 9.69 14.33
CA LEU A 41 -5.40 9.57 15.41
C LEU A 41 -5.80 8.11 15.63
N HIS A 42 -5.67 7.26 14.61
CA HIS A 42 -5.93 5.83 14.64
C HIS A 42 -5.13 5.04 15.69
N ASP A 43 -3.93 5.48 16.07
CA ASP A 43 -3.14 4.75 17.08
C ASP A 43 -3.73 4.90 18.51
N TYR A 44 -4.63 5.88 18.71
CA TYR A 44 -5.31 6.15 19.99
C TYR A 44 -6.78 5.69 20.03
N LEU A 45 -7.29 5.07 18.95
CA LEU A 45 -8.73 4.77 18.77
C LEU A 45 -9.21 3.45 19.39
N PHE A 46 -8.34 2.66 20.01
CA PHE A 46 -8.75 1.37 20.58
C PHE A 46 -9.46 1.47 21.95
N THR A 47 -9.61 2.68 22.49
CA THR A 47 -10.22 2.90 23.82
C THR A 47 -11.74 3.13 23.76
N GLU A 48 -12.27 3.63 22.64
CA GLU A 48 -13.70 3.94 22.50
C GLU A 48 -14.43 2.94 21.58
N LYS A 49 -15.63 2.50 21.99
CA LYS A 49 -16.46 1.54 21.25
C LYS A 49 -17.11 2.11 19.99
N GLU A 50 -17.23 3.43 19.90
CA GLU A 50 -17.86 4.14 18.79
C GLU A 50 -17.06 5.39 18.48
N ILE A 51 -16.66 5.57 17.22
CA ILE A 51 -15.86 6.70 16.79
C ILE A 51 -16.71 7.51 15.81
N LEU A 52 -17.02 8.76 16.18
CA LEU A 52 -17.76 9.66 15.31
C LEU A 52 -16.87 10.09 14.13
N TYR A 53 -17.19 9.59 12.95
CA TYR A 53 -16.55 10.02 11.72
C TYR A 53 -17.02 11.43 11.33
N HIS A 54 -16.11 12.41 11.46
CA HIS A 54 -16.34 13.77 11.02
C HIS A 54 -15.73 13.95 9.64
N MET A 55 -16.57 14.01 8.61
CA MET A 55 -16.09 14.38 7.28
C MET A 55 -15.77 15.89 7.28
N PRO A 56 -14.56 16.31 6.84
CA PRO A 56 -14.30 17.73 6.64
C PRO A 56 -15.24 18.28 5.57
N TYR A 57 -15.92 19.38 5.88
CA TYR A 57 -16.75 20.08 4.90
C TYR A 57 -15.86 20.71 3.83
N MET A 58 -16.21 20.49 2.56
CA MET A 58 -15.53 21.08 1.42
C MET A 58 -16.58 21.79 0.55
N HIS A 59 -16.27 22.99 0.06
CA HIS A 59 -17.20 23.73 -0.79
C HIS A 59 -17.36 23.02 -2.14
N GLU A 60 -18.56 23.04 -2.74
CA GLU A 60 -18.88 22.30 -3.97
C GLU A 60 -17.87 22.56 -5.10
N ARG A 61 -17.51 23.84 -5.30
CA ARG A 61 -16.48 24.24 -6.28
C ARG A 61 -15.13 23.56 -6.05
N GLU A 62 -14.72 23.38 -4.80
CA GLU A 62 -13.47 22.71 -4.44
C GLU A 62 -13.59 21.19 -4.63
N MET A 63 -14.74 20.61 -4.28
CA MET A 63 -15.01 19.18 -4.52
C MET A 63 -14.94 18.84 -6.01
N LEU A 64 -15.54 19.65 -6.88
CA LEU A 64 -15.49 19.50 -8.33
C LEU A 64 -14.06 19.63 -8.87
N ARG A 65 -13.28 20.57 -8.34
CA ARG A 65 -11.88 20.75 -8.73
C ARG A 65 -11.02 19.56 -8.32
N ALA A 66 -11.18 19.08 -7.09
CA ALA A 66 -10.41 17.98 -6.54
C ALA A 66 -10.72 16.65 -7.25
N SER A 67 -12.00 16.39 -7.53
CA SER A 67 -12.42 15.17 -8.24
C SER A 67 -11.90 15.15 -9.68
N GLN A 68 -11.99 16.27 -10.39
CA GLN A 68 -11.47 16.39 -11.76
C GLN A 68 -9.95 16.20 -11.81
N TYR A 69 -9.22 16.84 -10.89
CA TYR A 69 -7.77 16.68 -10.79
C TYR A 69 -7.37 15.23 -10.54
N PHE A 70 -8.02 14.56 -9.59
CA PHE A 70 -7.74 13.15 -9.30
C PHE A 70 -8.04 12.24 -10.51
N TYR A 71 -9.15 12.47 -11.20
CA TYR A 71 -9.50 11.74 -12.42
C TYR A 71 -8.41 11.86 -13.50
N GLU A 72 -7.93 13.08 -13.75
CA GLU A 72 -6.87 13.32 -14.73
C GLU A 72 -5.56 12.62 -14.36
N GLN A 73 -5.17 12.64 -13.08
CA GLN A 73 -3.98 11.92 -12.60
C GLN A 73 -4.12 10.40 -12.78
N MET A 74 -5.27 9.83 -12.42
CA MET A 74 -5.51 8.39 -12.53
C MET A 74 -5.59 7.92 -13.99
N ARG A 75 -6.08 8.78 -14.89
CA ARG A 75 -6.12 8.52 -16.34
C ARG A 75 -4.73 8.37 -16.96
N LEU A 76 -3.73 9.07 -16.44
CA LEU A 76 -2.34 8.99 -16.92
C LEU A 76 -1.64 7.70 -16.51
N ARG A 77 -2.15 6.96 -15.53
CA ARG A 77 -1.52 5.74 -15.02
C ARG A 77 -1.52 4.64 -16.08
N ARG A 78 -0.33 4.15 -16.45
CA ARG A 78 -0.13 3.03 -17.37
C ARG A 78 0.74 1.95 -16.72
N SER A 79 0.51 0.70 -17.08
CA SER A 79 1.38 -0.40 -16.66
C SER A 79 2.68 -0.36 -17.47
N VAL A 80 3.77 0.04 -16.81
CA VAL A 80 5.11 0.12 -17.39
C VAL A 80 5.87 -1.17 -17.07
N ARG A 81 6.62 -1.70 -18.04
CA ARG A 81 7.43 -2.93 -17.89
C ARG A 81 8.93 -2.71 -18.19
N SER A 82 9.36 -1.45 -18.28
CA SER A 82 10.75 -1.05 -18.43
C SER A 82 11.03 0.04 -17.40
N PHE A 83 11.98 -0.21 -16.50
CA PHE A 83 12.29 0.68 -15.38
C PHE A 83 13.75 1.14 -15.46
N SER A 84 14.01 2.32 -14.90
CA SER A 84 15.37 2.81 -14.67
C SER A 84 15.91 2.25 -13.36
N THR A 85 17.22 2.00 -13.31
CA THR A 85 17.96 1.57 -12.11
C THR A 85 18.19 2.69 -11.09
N ARG A 86 17.68 3.91 -11.34
CA ARG A 86 17.83 5.05 -10.43
C ARG A 86 17.21 4.73 -9.05
N ALA A 87 18.02 4.87 -8.01
CA ALA A 87 17.57 4.67 -6.63
C ALA A 87 16.41 5.60 -6.26
N VAL A 88 15.46 5.07 -5.48
CA VAL A 88 14.29 5.80 -4.99
C VAL A 88 14.40 5.94 -3.47
N PRO A 89 14.18 7.15 -2.91
CA PRO A 89 14.18 7.34 -1.46
C PRO A 89 13.19 6.41 -0.75
N LEU A 90 13.66 5.68 0.26
CA LEU A 90 12.84 4.70 0.99
C LEU A 90 11.62 5.33 1.67
N LYS A 91 11.71 6.61 2.06
CA LYS A 91 10.58 7.36 2.65
C LYS A 91 9.38 7.44 1.70
N ILE A 92 9.62 7.56 0.39
CA ILE A 92 8.54 7.57 -0.62
C ILE A 92 7.85 6.21 -0.64
N VAL A 93 8.63 5.12 -0.65
CA VAL A 93 8.10 3.75 -0.63
C VAL A 93 7.30 3.49 0.66
N GLN A 94 7.80 3.95 1.80
CA GLN A 94 7.08 3.86 3.08
C GLN A 94 5.75 4.60 3.03
N ASN A 95 5.70 5.81 2.48
CA ASN A 95 4.44 6.56 2.36
C ASN A 95 3.43 5.82 1.47
N ILE A 96 3.88 5.22 0.35
CA ILE A 96 3.02 4.40 -0.51
C ILE A 96 2.45 3.20 0.26
N ILE A 97 3.28 2.51 1.04
CA ILE A 97 2.86 1.37 1.86
C ILE A 97 1.90 1.80 2.97
N LYS A 98 2.16 2.93 3.64
CA LYS A 98 1.26 3.50 4.65
C LYS A 98 -0.11 3.80 4.05
N THR A 99 -0.17 4.41 2.85
CA THR A 99 -1.43 4.66 2.15
C THR A 99 -2.14 3.36 1.77
N ALA A 100 -1.43 2.38 1.20
CA ALA A 100 -2.04 1.12 0.78
C ALA A 100 -2.53 0.27 1.97
N GLY A 101 -1.77 0.26 3.05
CA GLY A 101 -2.07 -0.51 4.25
C GLY A 101 -3.10 0.20 5.14
N ARG A 102 -2.75 1.36 5.71
CA ARG A 102 -3.61 1.97 6.74
C ARG A 102 -4.90 2.58 6.21
N CYS A 103 -4.90 3.08 4.98
CA CYS A 103 -6.08 3.76 4.43
C CYS A 103 -7.07 2.80 3.73
N SER A 104 -6.70 1.53 3.54
CA SER A 104 -7.58 0.54 2.91
C SER A 104 -8.55 -0.06 3.93
N PRO A 105 -9.86 -0.15 3.63
CA PRO A 105 -10.81 -0.77 4.54
C PRO A 105 -10.56 -2.28 4.64
N SER A 106 -10.69 -2.84 5.85
CA SER A 106 -10.68 -4.29 6.07
C SER A 106 -11.72 -4.68 7.11
N VAL A 107 -12.27 -5.89 6.98
CA VAL A 107 -13.23 -6.44 7.94
C VAL A 107 -12.59 -6.48 9.32
N ALA A 108 -13.30 -5.94 10.32
CA ALA A 108 -12.82 -5.79 11.69
C ALA A 108 -11.47 -5.05 11.82
N ASN A 109 -11.09 -4.24 10.82
CA ASN A 109 -9.77 -3.63 10.72
C ASN A 109 -8.63 -4.66 10.86
N ALA A 110 -8.83 -5.87 10.35
CA ALA A 110 -7.87 -6.97 10.49
C ALA A 110 -6.56 -6.74 9.73
N GLN A 111 -6.58 -5.89 8.69
CA GLN A 111 -5.44 -5.52 7.86
C GLN A 111 -4.54 -6.72 7.45
N PRO A 112 -5.09 -7.78 6.81
CA PRO A 112 -4.38 -9.04 6.56
C PRO A 112 -3.44 -8.95 5.35
N TRP A 113 -2.69 -7.85 5.20
CA TRP A 113 -1.72 -7.64 4.14
C TRP A 113 -0.30 -7.54 4.71
N LYS A 114 0.63 -8.22 4.04
CA LYS A 114 2.06 -8.12 4.33
C LYS A 114 2.77 -7.58 3.09
N PHE A 115 3.40 -6.41 3.25
CA PHE A 115 4.18 -5.76 2.22
C PHE A 115 5.66 -6.09 2.42
N CYS A 116 6.22 -6.90 1.54
CA CYS A 116 7.64 -7.25 1.54
C CYS A 116 8.38 -6.35 0.54
N VAL A 117 9.29 -5.52 1.04
CA VAL A 117 10.12 -4.63 0.21
C VAL A 117 11.46 -5.31 -0.05
N VAL A 118 11.79 -5.57 -1.30
CA VAL A 118 13.06 -6.17 -1.72
C VAL A 118 13.91 -5.13 -2.44
N VAL A 119 15.07 -4.82 -1.86
CA VAL A 119 16.05 -3.85 -2.40
C VAL A 119 17.35 -4.54 -2.83
N SER A 120 17.70 -5.67 -2.21
CA SER A 120 18.92 -6.44 -2.53
C SER A 120 18.88 -6.99 -3.96
N ASP A 121 19.95 -6.72 -4.72
CA ASP A 121 20.08 -7.17 -6.11
C ASP A 121 20.15 -8.69 -6.23
N GLU A 122 20.83 -9.36 -5.29
CA GLU A 122 20.89 -10.83 -5.22
C GLU A 122 19.49 -11.43 -5.09
N ARG A 123 18.70 -10.96 -4.11
CA ARG A 123 17.32 -11.44 -3.92
C ARG A 123 16.42 -11.15 -5.11
N LYS A 124 16.59 -10.01 -5.79
CA LYS A 124 15.84 -9.70 -7.01
C LYS A 124 16.21 -10.67 -8.15
N ALA A 125 17.49 -11.02 -8.28
CA ALA A 125 17.96 -11.99 -9.27
C ALA A 125 17.38 -13.39 -9.00
N ASP A 126 17.37 -13.84 -7.75
CA ASP A 126 16.76 -15.12 -7.35
C ASP A 126 15.27 -15.16 -7.68
N ILE A 127 14.53 -14.11 -7.31
CA ILE A 127 13.10 -13.99 -7.62
C ILE A 127 12.87 -14.02 -9.12
N ARG A 128 13.69 -13.31 -9.90
CA ARG A 128 13.59 -13.31 -11.36
C ARG A 128 13.78 -14.71 -11.93
N ALA A 129 14.81 -15.44 -11.51
CA ALA A 129 15.07 -16.80 -12.00
C ALA A 129 13.89 -17.74 -11.73
N LEU A 130 13.31 -17.68 -10.52
CA LEU A 130 12.15 -18.48 -10.15
C LEU A 130 10.91 -18.14 -10.98
N VAL A 131 10.62 -16.84 -11.14
CA VAL A 131 9.45 -16.39 -11.91
C VAL A 131 9.59 -16.69 -13.41
N GLU A 132 10.79 -16.56 -13.97
CA GLU A 132 11.04 -16.90 -15.39
C GLU A 132 10.95 -18.41 -15.64
N ALA A 133 11.41 -19.24 -14.70
CA ALA A 133 11.27 -20.70 -14.77
C ALA A 133 9.79 -21.14 -14.74
N ASP A 134 9.01 -20.62 -13.78
CA ASP A 134 7.57 -20.90 -13.66
C ASP A 134 6.78 -20.39 -14.89
N ALA A 135 7.11 -19.18 -15.38
CA ALA A 135 6.50 -18.64 -16.59
C ALA A 135 6.78 -19.50 -17.83
N ARG A 136 7.99 -20.05 -17.95
CA ARG A 136 8.37 -20.96 -19.03
C ARG A 136 7.60 -22.27 -18.95
N GLU A 137 7.48 -22.86 -17.76
CA GLU A 137 6.70 -24.09 -17.57
C GLU A 137 5.21 -23.86 -17.89
N ASN A 138 4.64 -22.77 -17.39
CA ASN A 138 3.24 -22.42 -17.62
C ASN A 138 2.94 -22.20 -19.12
N TYR A 139 3.87 -21.59 -19.85
CA TYR A 139 3.77 -21.45 -21.31
C TYR A 139 3.76 -22.81 -22.02
N VAL A 140 4.66 -23.73 -21.64
CA VAL A 140 4.74 -25.08 -22.23
C VAL A 140 3.47 -25.89 -21.92
N ARG A 141 2.97 -25.85 -20.67
CA ARG A 141 1.75 -26.57 -20.27
C ARG A 141 0.52 -26.08 -21.03
N ARG A 142 0.34 -24.76 -21.17
CA ARG A 142 -0.83 -24.16 -21.84
C ARG A 142 -0.78 -24.22 -23.37
N MET A 143 0.40 -24.33 -23.96
CA MET A 143 0.58 -24.58 -25.39
C MET A 143 -0.03 -25.91 -25.84
N GLY A 144 -0.01 -26.93 -24.99
CA GLY A 144 -0.60 -28.25 -25.29
C GLY A 144 -2.13 -28.26 -25.32
N GLU A 145 -2.79 -27.28 -24.68
CA GLU A 145 -4.25 -27.22 -24.52
C GLU A 145 -4.97 -26.42 -25.62
N GLY A 146 -4.26 -25.96 -26.67
CA GLY A 146 -4.88 -25.44 -27.90
C GLY A 146 -5.79 -24.22 -27.71
N THR A 147 -5.42 -23.27 -26.87
CA THR A 147 -6.30 -22.14 -26.48
C THR A 147 -5.96 -20.81 -27.15
N GLU A 148 -7.02 -20.07 -27.51
CA GLU A 148 -7.04 -18.68 -28.02
C GLU A 148 -6.15 -17.71 -27.22
N TRP A 149 -5.95 -17.98 -25.92
CA TRP A 149 -5.07 -17.22 -25.03
C TRP A 149 -3.63 -17.16 -25.54
N VAL A 150 -3.10 -18.29 -26.02
CA VAL A 150 -1.76 -18.38 -26.57
C VAL A 150 -1.64 -17.53 -27.85
N MET A 151 -2.68 -17.51 -28.69
CA MET A 151 -2.69 -16.74 -29.94
C MET A 151 -2.76 -15.23 -29.72
N ARG A 152 -3.39 -14.76 -28.62
CA ARG A 152 -3.36 -13.33 -28.23
C ARG A 152 -2.01 -12.92 -27.63
N VAL A 153 -1.29 -13.85 -27.02
CA VAL A 153 0.01 -13.62 -26.38
C VAL A 153 1.18 -13.77 -27.36
N SER A 154 1.06 -14.61 -28.39
CA SER A 154 2.12 -14.90 -29.37
C SER A 154 2.57 -13.69 -30.20
N GLN A 155 1.77 -12.62 -30.26
CA GLN A 155 2.15 -11.35 -30.88
C GLN A 155 3.26 -10.61 -30.09
N LEU A 156 3.54 -11.02 -28.86
CA LEU A 156 4.62 -10.48 -28.02
C LEU A 156 5.80 -11.45 -28.02
N GLN A 157 6.79 -11.19 -28.88
CA GLN A 157 7.90 -12.10 -29.22
C GLN A 157 8.85 -12.50 -28.06
N GLU A 158 8.68 -12.02 -26.83
CA GLU A 158 9.49 -12.44 -25.67
C GLU A 158 8.65 -12.50 -24.38
N THR A 159 7.72 -13.47 -24.33
CA THR A 159 6.69 -13.51 -23.27
C THR A 159 7.22 -13.89 -21.87
N TRP A 160 8.32 -14.66 -21.77
CA TRP A 160 8.78 -15.20 -20.47
C TRP A 160 9.85 -14.35 -19.78
N LYS A 161 10.64 -13.57 -20.52
CA LYS A 161 11.71 -12.75 -19.94
C LYS A 161 11.09 -11.58 -19.17
N ARG A 162 11.56 -11.36 -17.94
CA ARG A 162 11.06 -10.29 -17.05
C ARG A 162 12.23 -9.45 -16.52
N PRO A 163 12.93 -8.71 -17.39
CA PRO A 163 14.11 -7.92 -17.00
C PRO A 163 13.79 -6.85 -15.95
N TYR A 164 12.55 -6.33 -15.97
CA TYR A 164 12.08 -5.35 -14.99
C TYR A 164 12.16 -5.80 -13.53
N LEU A 165 12.25 -7.10 -13.24
CA LEU A 165 12.40 -7.61 -11.86
C LEU A 165 13.77 -7.30 -11.27
N THR A 166 14.80 -7.20 -12.12
CA THR A 166 16.16 -6.81 -11.71
C THR A 166 16.39 -5.32 -11.88
N ASP A 167 15.89 -4.74 -12.98
CA ASP A 167 16.14 -3.33 -13.33
C ASP A 167 15.45 -2.36 -12.37
N ALA A 168 14.30 -2.74 -11.81
CA ALA A 168 13.60 -1.92 -10.85
C ALA A 168 14.42 -1.78 -9.55
N PRO A 169 14.54 -0.56 -8.99
CA PRO A 169 15.31 -0.31 -7.78
C PRO A 169 14.66 -0.97 -6.55
N VAL A 170 13.33 -1.11 -6.56
CA VAL A 170 12.55 -1.68 -5.46
C VAL A 170 11.49 -2.61 -6.02
N LEU A 171 11.43 -3.83 -5.49
CA LEU A 171 10.34 -4.77 -5.75
C LEU A 171 9.43 -4.81 -4.51
N LEU A 172 8.14 -4.53 -4.70
CA LEU A 172 7.13 -4.63 -3.66
C LEU A 172 6.29 -5.90 -3.87
N VAL A 173 6.40 -6.85 -2.95
CA VAL A 173 5.61 -8.09 -2.96
C VAL A 173 4.49 -7.96 -1.94
N VAL A 174 3.25 -8.15 -2.40
CA VAL A 174 2.05 -8.07 -1.55
C VAL A 174 1.57 -9.49 -1.27
N CYS A 175 1.51 -9.84 0.01
CA CYS A 175 1.00 -11.14 0.46
C CYS A 175 -0.27 -10.93 1.29
N HIS A 176 -1.23 -11.83 1.12
CA HIS A 176 -2.42 -11.93 1.97
C HIS A 176 -2.12 -12.89 3.13
N GLU A 177 -2.39 -12.48 4.36
CA GLU A 177 -2.30 -13.33 5.55
C GLU A 177 -3.55 -14.20 5.67
N VAL A 178 -3.38 -15.51 5.46
CA VAL A 178 -4.44 -16.49 5.73
C VAL A 178 -4.34 -16.90 7.19
N ARG A 179 -5.27 -16.42 8.04
CA ARG A 179 -5.43 -16.94 9.40
C ARG A 179 -6.15 -18.28 9.30
N VAL A 180 -5.41 -19.35 9.57
CA VAL A 180 -5.94 -20.72 9.72
C VAL A 180 -6.42 -20.92 11.14
#